data_AF-A0A0D2IX59-F1
#
_entry.id   AF-A0A0D2IX59-F1
#
_cell.length_a   1.000
_cell.length_b   1.000
_cell.length_c   1.000
_cell.angle_alpha   90.00
_cell.angle_beta   90.00
_cell.angle_gamma   90.00
#
_symmetry.space_group_name_H-M   'P 1'
#
loop_
_entity.id
_entity.type
_entity.pdbx_description
1 polymer ?
#
loop_
_entity_poly.entity_id
_entity_poly.type
_entity_poly.pdbx_seq_one_letter_code
_entity_poly.pdbx_strand_id
1 'polypeptide(L)'
;MGYYLEDGVEERNVLERNLAAYIHPINTAGSGGGQQGTDRWASPTFFDPSDAGASGFYALNAYNSWIDNAASGGFAGFTFPNAPRAIKDHKDIKRPDGFPFNPSQRPLIAFRGNTAHSSGYQWEHGSCVYFGGFLIYRNSGGTPTLFYNNGRGSIQADYLCPDPNWPASDAANAGKDCWVGAARSTMSEDGSQPAFLKLEDTVTALCNVGVNSWGDRMEMARLQAYDVTKGAAFLGDSWLSDSIFKINTTNSENGWSQWPWTDYTKYWEAPPIKGFEW
;
A
#
# COMPACT_ATOMS: atom_id res chain seq x y z
N MET A 1 1.39 -14.18 -2.38
CA MET A 1 0.13 -13.38 -2.34
C MET A 1 -1.06 -14.27 -2.67
N GLY A 2 -2.30 -13.83 -2.41
CA GLY A 2 -3.52 -14.61 -2.70
C GLY A 2 -4.18 -14.27 -4.05
N TYR A 3 -4.61 -13.02 -4.22
CA TYR A 3 -5.18 -12.48 -5.46
C TYR A 3 -4.31 -11.33 -5.96
N TYR A 4 -4.03 -11.31 -7.27
CA TYR A 4 -2.90 -10.55 -7.80
C TYR A 4 -3.24 -9.76 -9.07
N LEU A 5 -3.03 -8.44 -8.99
CA LEU A 5 -3.10 -7.49 -10.10
C LEU A 5 -1.74 -6.79 -10.17
N GLU A 6 -0.79 -7.45 -10.83
CA GLU A 6 0.64 -7.23 -10.64
C GLU A 6 1.20 -6.13 -11.53
N ASP A 7 0.87 -6.15 -12.82
CA ASP A 7 1.55 -5.29 -13.79
C ASP A 7 1.06 -3.85 -13.68
N GLY A 8 -0.06 -3.64 -12.98
CA GLY A 8 -0.66 -2.34 -12.73
C GLY A 8 -1.55 -1.89 -13.88
N VAL A 9 -1.89 -2.75 -14.82
CA VAL A 9 -2.75 -2.40 -15.97
C VAL A 9 -4.16 -2.97 -15.85
N GLU A 10 -4.38 -3.81 -14.84
CA GLU A 10 -5.64 -4.45 -14.56
C GLU A 10 -6.61 -3.42 -13.96
N GLU A 11 -7.59 -3.01 -14.78
CA GLU A 11 -8.57 -1.99 -14.44
C GLU A 11 -10.00 -2.49 -14.61
N ARG A 12 -10.91 -1.91 -13.83
CA ARG A 12 -12.36 -2.17 -13.91
C ARG A 12 -12.75 -3.62 -13.66
N ASN A 13 -11.92 -4.35 -12.91
CA ASN A 13 -12.26 -5.67 -12.41
C ASN A 13 -13.19 -5.55 -11.20
N VAL A 14 -14.06 -6.54 -11.03
CA VAL A 14 -14.90 -6.70 -9.84
C VAL A 14 -14.38 -7.88 -9.04
N LEU A 15 -13.78 -7.60 -7.88
CA LEU A 15 -13.39 -8.58 -6.89
C LEU A 15 -14.44 -8.54 -5.78
N GLU A 16 -15.37 -9.49 -5.84
CA GLU A 16 -16.49 -9.56 -4.91
C GLU A 16 -16.53 -10.89 -4.16
N ARG A 17 -16.68 -10.83 -2.83
CA ARG A 17 -16.94 -11.99 -1.94
C ARG A 17 -15.87 -13.09 -2.02
N ASN A 18 -14.61 -12.70 -2.16
CA ASN A 18 -13.48 -13.63 -2.14
C ASN A 18 -12.91 -13.78 -0.73
N LEU A 19 -12.30 -14.95 -0.46
CA LEU A 19 -11.49 -15.18 0.73
C LEU A 19 -10.03 -15.39 0.33
N ALA A 20 -9.14 -14.60 0.94
CA ALA A 20 -7.70 -14.82 0.92
C ALA A 20 -7.23 -15.09 2.35
N ALA A 21 -6.61 -16.24 2.60
CA ALA A 21 -6.20 -16.61 3.96
C ALA A 21 -4.84 -17.31 3.96
N TYR A 22 -4.16 -17.26 5.11
CA TYR A 22 -2.89 -17.95 5.36
C TYR A 22 -1.77 -17.52 4.40
N ILE A 23 -1.77 -16.25 4.01
CA ILE A 23 -0.70 -15.67 3.20
C ILE A 23 0.53 -15.42 4.07
N HIS A 24 1.70 -15.71 3.52
CA HIS A 24 2.99 -15.42 4.15
C HIS A 24 3.85 -14.61 3.19
N PRO A 25 4.55 -13.59 3.67
CA PRO A 25 5.64 -12.96 2.94
C PRO A 25 6.63 -14.02 2.43
N ILE A 26 7.06 -13.88 1.18
CA ILE A 26 8.12 -14.72 0.64
C ILE A 26 9.44 -14.08 1.06
N ASN A 27 10.36 -14.89 1.58
CA ASN A 27 11.59 -14.43 2.23
C ASN A 27 11.28 -13.64 3.52
N THR A 28 12.22 -12.81 4.00
CA THR A 28 11.98 -11.95 5.16
C THR A 28 10.95 -10.89 4.81
N ALA A 29 9.90 -10.75 5.62
CA ALA A 29 8.90 -9.71 5.46
C ALA A 29 9.51 -8.30 5.44
N GLY A 30 8.84 -7.37 4.77
CA GLY A 30 9.14 -5.95 4.89
C GLY A 30 9.03 -5.49 6.35
N SER A 31 10.00 -4.72 6.83
CA SER A 31 10.02 -4.16 8.17
C SER A 31 10.66 -2.78 8.13
N GLY A 32 11.38 -2.36 9.18
CA GLY A 32 12.17 -1.13 9.22
C GLY A 32 11.94 -0.33 10.49
N GLY A 33 12.87 0.59 10.81
CA GLY A 33 12.69 1.55 11.89
C GLY A 33 11.91 2.78 11.40
N GLY A 34 10.85 3.16 12.10
CA GLY A 34 9.96 4.22 11.70
C GLY A 34 9.36 3.99 10.31
N GLN A 35 9.25 5.06 9.53
CA GLN A 35 8.61 5.06 8.22
C GLN A 35 9.52 4.57 7.08
N GLN A 36 10.78 4.19 7.34
CA GLN A 36 11.81 4.01 6.29
C GLN A 36 11.65 2.73 5.47
N GLY A 37 11.00 1.71 6.03
CA GLY A 37 10.85 0.42 5.37
C GLY A 37 12.15 -0.37 5.26
N THR A 38 12.14 -1.37 4.39
CA THR A 38 13.32 -2.15 3.98
C THR A 38 13.41 -2.23 2.47
N ASP A 39 14.62 -2.05 1.96
CA ASP A 39 14.94 -2.12 0.53
C ASP A 39 15.05 -3.57 0.05
N ARG A 40 14.43 -3.87 -1.08
CA ARG A 40 14.44 -5.18 -1.72
C ARG A 40 14.66 -5.04 -3.22
N TRP A 41 15.57 -5.85 -3.74
CA TRP A 41 15.93 -5.87 -5.15
C TRP A 41 15.49 -7.17 -5.78
N ALA A 42 14.99 -7.10 -7.01
CA ALA A 42 14.80 -8.29 -7.81
C ALA A 42 16.13 -9.01 -8.02
N SER A 43 16.10 -10.33 -7.95
CA SER A 43 17.25 -11.20 -8.15
C SER A 43 16.81 -12.51 -8.82
N PRO A 44 17.74 -13.36 -9.30
CA PRO A 44 17.38 -14.62 -9.94
C PRO A 44 16.58 -15.60 -9.08
N THR A 45 16.53 -15.42 -7.75
CA THR A 45 15.75 -16.24 -6.81
C THR A 45 14.62 -15.47 -6.12
N PHE A 46 14.47 -14.19 -6.45
CA PHE A 46 13.46 -13.30 -5.89
C PHE A 46 13.04 -12.30 -6.97
N PHE A 47 12.22 -12.79 -7.91
CA PHE A 47 11.92 -12.08 -9.15
C PHE A 47 11.08 -10.82 -8.91
N ASP A 48 10.06 -10.93 -8.06
CA ASP A 48 9.27 -9.79 -7.63
C ASP A 48 9.67 -9.36 -6.21
N PRO A 49 10.33 -8.21 -6.03
CA PRO A 49 10.79 -7.79 -4.73
C PRO A 49 9.64 -7.39 -3.78
N SER A 50 8.44 -7.14 -4.32
CA SER A 50 7.25 -6.83 -3.55
C SER A 50 6.61 -8.04 -2.87
N ASP A 51 7.05 -9.26 -3.18
CA ASP A 51 6.67 -10.48 -2.46
C ASP A 51 7.09 -10.47 -0.97
N ALA A 52 8.04 -9.61 -0.60
CA ALA A 52 8.36 -9.33 0.81
C ALA A 52 7.20 -8.61 1.54
N GLY A 53 6.28 -8.00 0.79
CA GLY A 53 5.03 -7.40 1.23
C GLY A 53 3.80 -8.23 0.83
N ALA A 54 3.92 -9.56 0.73
CA ALA A 54 2.83 -10.39 0.22
C ALA A 54 1.56 -10.29 1.06
N SER A 55 0.43 -10.08 0.38
CA SER A 55 -0.88 -9.85 0.98
C SER A 55 -1.97 -10.76 0.42
N GLY A 56 -3.12 -10.80 1.11
CA GLY A 56 -4.32 -11.48 0.64
C GLY A 56 -4.74 -10.98 -0.74
N PHE A 57 -4.93 -9.67 -0.83
CA PHE A 57 -5.19 -8.94 -2.05
C PHE A 57 -4.05 -7.95 -2.28
N TYR A 58 -3.47 -8.00 -3.47
CA TYR A 58 -2.43 -7.07 -3.88
C TYR A 58 -2.77 -6.50 -5.25
N ALA A 59 -2.66 -5.18 -5.37
CA ALA A 59 -2.81 -4.50 -6.65
C ALA A 59 -1.94 -3.24 -6.70
N LEU A 60 -1.14 -3.08 -7.75
CA LEU A 60 -0.49 -1.79 -8.03
C LEU A 60 -1.52 -0.73 -8.45
N ASN A 61 -2.52 -1.17 -9.23
CA ASN A 61 -3.60 -0.32 -9.71
C ASN A 61 -4.86 -0.52 -8.86
N ALA A 62 -5.22 0.53 -8.12
CA ALA A 62 -6.38 0.50 -7.24
C ALA A 62 -7.71 0.59 -8.01
N TYR A 63 -7.70 0.87 -9.31
CA TYR A 63 -8.89 1.19 -10.12
C TYR A 63 -9.72 -0.03 -10.50
N ASN A 64 -10.25 -0.67 -9.46
CA ASN A 64 -11.05 -1.88 -9.44
C ASN A 64 -12.12 -1.74 -8.34
N SER A 65 -13.13 -2.61 -8.38
CA SER A 65 -14.16 -2.70 -7.34
C SER A 65 -13.85 -3.86 -6.39
N TRP A 66 -13.67 -3.53 -5.11
CA TRP A 66 -13.34 -4.46 -4.02
C TRP A 66 -14.53 -4.51 -3.07
N ILE A 67 -15.34 -5.56 -3.15
CA ILE A 67 -16.63 -5.63 -2.47
C ILE A 67 -16.70 -6.90 -1.61
N ASP A 68 -16.98 -6.75 -0.31
CA ASP A 68 -17.28 -7.87 0.60
C ASP A 68 -16.21 -8.98 0.63
N ASN A 69 -14.93 -8.65 0.38
CA ASN A 69 -13.85 -9.62 0.44
C ASN A 69 -13.34 -9.79 1.87
N ALA A 70 -12.79 -10.97 2.18
CA ALA A 70 -12.16 -11.27 3.46
C ALA A 70 -10.68 -11.62 3.26
N ALA A 71 -9.79 -11.01 4.05
CA ALA A 71 -8.36 -11.26 4.02
C ALA A 71 -7.83 -11.64 5.41
N SER A 72 -6.97 -12.67 5.48
CA SER A 72 -6.34 -13.15 6.69
C SER A 72 -4.86 -13.47 6.51
N GLY A 73 -3.99 -12.87 7.31
CA GLY A 73 -2.54 -13.10 7.23
C GLY A 73 -1.84 -12.17 6.23
N GLY A 74 -0.58 -12.46 5.95
CA GLY A 74 0.28 -11.66 5.08
C GLY A 74 0.95 -10.48 5.77
N PHE A 75 1.70 -9.72 4.97
CA PHE A 75 2.20 -8.39 5.35
C PHE A 75 1.03 -7.41 5.51
N ALA A 76 0.01 -7.49 4.67
CA ALA A 76 -1.30 -6.88 4.88
C ALA A 76 -2.42 -7.81 4.38
N GLY A 77 -3.66 -7.49 4.71
CA GLY A 77 -4.83 -8.10 4.07
C GLY A 77 -4.99 -7.58 2.64
N PHE A 78 -4.89 -6.26 2.48
CA PHE A 78 -4.94 -5.55 1.20
C PHE A 78 -3.70 -4.65 1.08
N THR A 79 -2.97 -4.72 -0.03
CA THR A 79 -1.80 -3.86 -0.29
C THR A 79 -1.90 -3.19 -1.64
N PHE A 80 -1.68 -1.87 -1.66
CA PHE A 80 -1.63 -1.04 -2.85
C PHE A 80 -0.34 -0.22 -2.91
N PRO A 81 0.76 -0.79 -3.44
CA PRO A 81 2.02 -0.08 -3.57
C PRO A 81 1.97 1.09 -4.54
N ASN A 82 2.87 2.05 -4.33
CA ASN A 82 3.08 3.13 -5.27
C ASN A 82 4.01 2.67 -6.41
N ALA A 83 3.46 2.39 -7.58
CA ALA A 83 4.17 2.28 -8.84
C ALA A 83 3.87 3.50 -9.75
N PRO A 84 4.88 4.31 -10.11
CA PRO A 84 4.71 5.51 -10.94
C PRO A 84 4.61 5.16 -12.44
N ARG A 85 4.81 3.88 -12.77
CA ARG A 85 4.61 3.27 -14.07
C ARG A 85 4.11 1.83 -13.89
N ALA A 86 3.47 1.27 -14.90
CA ALA A 86 3.27 -0.18 -14.98
C ALA A 86 4.61 -0.92 -14.92
N ILE A 87 4.60 -2.19 -14.55
CA ILE A 87 5.81 -3.01 -14.43
C ILE A 87 5.79 -4.19 -15.42
N LYS A 88 6.91 -4.93 -15.46
CA LYS A 88 7.09 -6.17 -16.23
C LYS A 88 6.77 -6.00 -17.72
N ASP A 89 5.87 -6.82 -18.26
CA ASP A 89 5.56 -6.86 -19.68
C ASP A 89 4.85 -5.59 -20.14
N HIS A 90 4.18 -4.91 -19.21
CA HIS A 90 3.43 -3.69 -19.47
C HIS A 90 4.18 -2.40 -19.11
N LYS A 91 5.45 -2.49 -18.69
CA LYS A 91 6.22 -1.32 -18.25
C LYS A 91 6.30 -0.19 -19.26
N ASP A 92 6.14 -0.49 -20.54
CA ASP A 92 6.28 0.47 -21.65
C ASP A 92 4.94 1.07 -22.10
N ILE A 93 3.81 0.73 -21.45
CA ILE A 93 2.49 1.29 -21.77
C ILE A 93 2.43 2.79 -21.52
N LYS A 94 1.75 3.49 -22.44
CA LYS A 94 1.58 4.94 -22.47
C LYS A 94 0.12 5.34 -22.38
N ARG A 95 -0.12 6.49 -21.76
CA ARG A 95 -1.37 7.25 -21.88
C ARG A 95 -1.46 7.90 -23.28
N PRO A 96 -2.65 8.37 -23.71
CA PRO A 96 -2.82 9.05 -25.00
C PRO A 96 -1.98 10.32 -25.18
N ASP A 97 -1.56 10.94 -24.07
CA ASP A 97 -0.66 12.11 -24.06
C ASP A 97 0.82 11.74 -24.30
N GLY A 98 1.16 10.45 -24.38
CA GLY A 98 2.52 9.94 -24.60
C GLY A 98 3.34 9.69 -23.32
N PHE A 99 2.79 9.94 -22.14
CA PHE A 99 3.46 9.74 -20.86
C PHE A 99 3.29 8.30 -20.36
N PRO A 100 4.21 7.78 -19.52
CA PRO A 100 4.03 6.47 -18.88
C PRO A 100 2.69 6.36 -18.15
N PHE A 101 2.04 5.21 -18.28
CA PHE A 101 0.84 4.93 -17.52
C PHE A 101 1.17 4.73 -16.03
N ASN A 102 0.66 5.61 -15.16
CA ASN A 102 0.92 5.60 -13.72
C ASN A 102 -0.26 4.94 -12.95
N PRO A 103 -0.13 3.68 -12.51
CA PRO A 103 -1.21 2.98 -11.79
C PRO A 103 -1.48 3.55 -10.39
N SER A 104 -0.51 4.23 -9.77
CA SER A 104 -0.68 4.80 -8.43
C SER A 104 -1.60 6.00 -8.39
N GLN A 105 -1.67 6.73 -9.50
CA GLN A 105 -2.54 7.89 -9.64
C GLN A 105 -4.00 7.49 -9.81
N ARG A 106 -4.29 6.23 -10.13
CA ARG A 106 -5.67 5.81 -10.38
C ARG A 106 -6.45 5.66 -9.06
N PRO A 107 -7.71 6.14 -9.00
CA PRO A 107 -8.53 6.06 -7.81
C PRO A 107 -9.06 4.63 -7.60
N LEU A 108 -9.75 4.38 -6.49
CA LEU A 108 -10.59 3.19 -6.34
C LEU A 108 -11.90 3.41 -7.09
N ILE A 109 -12.46 2.37 -7.72
CA ILE A 109 -13.85 2.42 -8.21
C ILE A 109 -14.79 2.25 -7.01
N ALA A 110 -14.54 1.21 -6.21
CA ALA A 110 -15.23 0.98 -4.95
C ALA A 110 -14.35 0.15 -4.01
N PHE A 111 -14.35 0.48 -2.72
CA PHE A 111 -13.79 -0.37 -1.68
C PHE A 111 -14.78 -0.39 -0.52
N ARG A 112 -15.62 -1.42 -0.43
CA ARG A 112 -16.71 -1.48 0.55
C ARG A 112 -16.94 -2.88 1.10
N GLY A 113 -17.31 -2.96 2.38
CA GLY A 113 -17.66 -4.23 3.03
C GLY A 113 -16.49 -5.19 3.24
N ASN A 114 -15.26 -4.78 2.88
CA ASN A 114 -14.09 -5.65 2.98
C ASN A 114 -13.69 -5.84 4.45
N THR A 115 -13.27 -7.06 4.77
CA THR A 115 -12.75 -7.42 6.09
C THR A 115 -11.29 -7.85 5.95
N ALA A 116 -10.42 -7.32 6.79
CA ALA A 116 -9.05 -7.79 6.93
C ALA A 116 -8.77 -8.13 8.40
N HIS A 117 -8.05 -9.20 8.66
CA HIS A 117 -7.65 -9.52 10.02
C HIS A 117 -6.33 -10.29 10.10
N SER A 118 -5.71 -10.25 11.28
CA SER A 118 -4.50 -11.04 11.56
C SER A 118 -3.36 -10.76 10.56
N SER A 119 -3.18 -9.50 10.20
CA SER A 119 -2.19 -9.01 9.23
C SER A 119 -1.38 -7.84 9.80
N GLY A 120 -0.30 -7.44 9.13
CA GLY A 120 0.40 -6.20 9.48
C GLY A 120 1.32 -6.26 10.69
N TYR A 121 1.64 -7.45 11.18
CA TYR A 121 2.46 -7.64 12.37
C TYR A 121 3.95 -7.35 12.14
N GLN A 122 4.44 -7.56 10.92
CA GLN A 122 5.88 -7.59 10.62
C GLN A 122 6.57 -6.21 10.69
N TRP A 123 5.80 -5.14 10.86
CA TRP A 123 6.26 -3.76 10.91
C TRP A 123 5.31 -2.90 11.77
N GLU A 124 5.83 -1.89 12.47
CA GLU A 124 5.02 -1.01 13.33
C GLU A 124 3.97 -0.18 12.57
N HIS A 125 4.21 0.07 11.29
CA HIS A 125 3.25 0.70 10.37
C HIS A 125 2.53 -0.33 9.48
N GLY A 126 2.80 -1.61 9.68
CA GLY A 126 2.08 -2.70 9.02
C GLY A 126 0.59 -2.64 9.35
N SER A 127 -0.25 -3.00 8.39
CA SER A 127 -1.69 -2.78 8.51
C SER A 127 -2.53 -3.88 7.90
N CYS A 128 -3.80 -3.91 8.28
CA CYS A 128 -4.82 -4.74 7.65
C CYS A 128 -5.08 -4.28 6.20
N VAL A 129 -5.18 -2.96 5.97
CA VAL A 129 -5.31 -2.34 4.65
C VAL A 129 -4.22 -1.30 4.47
N TYR A 130 -3.34 -1.51 3.49
CA TYR A 130 -2.12 -0.74 3.29
C TYR A 130 -2.07 -0.05 1.92
N PHE A 131 -2.03 1.28 1.91
CA PHE A 131 -1.70 2.09 0.73
C PHE A 131 -0.34 2.71 0.94
N GLY A 132 0.70 2.15 0.32
CA GLY A 132 2.05 2.59 0.62
C GLY A 132 3.11 1.59 0.20
N GLY A 133 4.36 1.92 0.52
CA GLY A 133 5.48 1.31 -0.16
C GLY A 133 5.56 1.80 -1.60
N PHE A 134 6.63 1.43 -2.27
CA PHE A 134 6.80 1.76 -3.67
C PHE A 134 7.55 0.67 -4.41
N LEU A 135 7.18 0.50 -5.67
CA LEU A 135 7.71 -0.49 -6.59
C LEU A 135 8.12 0.20 -7.88
N ILE A 136 9.42 0.30 -8.12
CA ILE A 136 10.01 1.07 -9.22
C ILE A 136 11.18 0.31 -9.85
N TYR A 137 11.58 0.69 -11.06
CA TYR A 137 12.88 0.30 -11.57
C TYR A 137 13.96 1.20 -10.99
N ARG A 138 15.10 0.62 -10.59
CA ARG A 138 16.31 1.35 -10.21
C ARG A 138 17.51 0.83 -10.98
N ASN A 139 18.53 1.66 -11.11
CA ASN A 139 19.79 1.23 -11.70
C ASN A 139 20.50 0.25 -10.76
N SER A 140 20.70 -0.98 -11.22
CA SER A 140 21.62 -1.93 -10.60
C SER A 140 22.68 -2.32 -11.61
N GLY A 141 23.89 -1.76 -11.46
CA GLY A 141 25.03 -2.09 -12.33
C GLY A 141 24.83 -1.76 -13.82
N GLY A 142 24.04 -0.73 -14.16
CA GLY A 142 23.72 -0.35 -15.54
C GLY A 142 22.45 -1.01 -16.11
N THR A 143 21.74 -1.81 -15.31
CA THR A 143 20.53 -2.52 -15.72
C THR A 143 19.32 -2.00 -14.95
N PRO A 144 18.16 -1.74 -15.61
CA PRO A 144 16.90 -1.50 -14.91
C PRO A 144 16.51 -2.75 -14.12
N THR A 145 16.53 -2.67 -12.80
CA THR A 145 16.14 -3.76 -11.89
C THR A 145 14.97 -3.32 -11.02
N LEU A 146 13.96 -4.17 -10.91
CA LEU A 146 12.80 -3.90 -10.08
C LEU A 146 13.23 -3.80 -8.60
N PHE A 147 12.70 -2.80 -7.91
CA PHE A 147 13.06 -2.43 -6.55
C PHE A 147 11.79 -2.15 -5.76
N TYR A 148 11.67 -2.78 -4.60
CA TYR A 148 10.58 -2.57 -3.66
C TYR A 148 11.09 -2.01 -2.35
N ASN A 149 10.36 -1.07 -1.78
CA ASN A 149 10.51 -0.68 -0.39
C ASN A 149 9.11 -0.55 0.22
N ASN A 150 8.90 -1.20 1.37
CA ASN A 150 7.60 -1.20 2.05
C ASN A 150 7.31 0.07 2.85
N GLY A 151 8.27 0.97 2.99
CA GLY A 151 8.19 2.19 3.77
C GLY A 151 7.55 3.36 3.01
N ARG A 152 7.55 4.51 3.68
CA ARG A 152 7.29 5.79 3.07
C ARG A 152 8.58 6.29 2.41
N GLY A 153 8.60 6.23 1.08
CA GLY A 153 9.76 6.65 0.30
C GLY A 153 10.09 8.13 0.47
N SER A 154 11.35 8.48 0.26
CA SER A 154 11.70 9.81 -0.23
C SER A 154 11.27 9.93 -1.70
N ILE A 155 11.23 11.15 -2.23
CA ILE A 155 10.97 11.37 -3.66
C ILE A 155 12.06 10.63 -4.47
N GLN A 156 11.66 9.62 -5.24
CA GLN A 156 12.57 8.80 -6.05
C GLN A 156 12.07 8.73 -7.49
N ALA A 157 12.99 8.90 -8.43
CA ALA A 157 12.72 8.66 -9.84
C ALA A 157 12.81 7.17 -10.13
N ASP A 158 11.86 6.67 -10.91
CA ASP A 158 12.07 5.42 -11.63
C ASP A 158 13.29 5.55 -12.56
N TYR A 159 14.13 4.53 -12.69
CA TYR A 159 15.34 4.60 -13.53
C TYR A 159 15.03 4.76 -15.01
N LEU A 160 13.86 4.32 -15.44
CA LEU A 160 13.37 4.52 -16.80
C LEU A 160 12.77 5.94 -16.99
N CYS A 161 13.08 6.86 -16.07
CA CYS A 161 12.66 8.26 -16.04
C CYS A 161 13.87 9.20 -16.25
N PRO A 162 13.76 10.28 -17.07
CA PRO A 162 12.66 10.56 -17.98
C PRO A 162 12.58 9.47 -19.05
N ASP A 163 11.36 9.14 -19.43
CA ASP A 163 11.17 8.14 -20.48
C ASP A 163 11.76 8.65 -21.81
N PRO A 164 12.57 7.85 -22.53
CA PRO A 164 13.18 8.28 -23.79
C PRO A 164 12.19 8.77 -24.85
N ASN A 165 10.93 8.36 -24.75
CA ASN A 165 9.86 8.73 -25.70
C ASN A 165 8.95 9.85 -25.17
N TRP A 166 9.43 10.68 -24.22
CA TRP A 166 8.64 11.77 -23.66
C TRP A 166 8.21 12.80 -24.72
N PRO A 167 6.97 13.34 -24.68
CA PRO A 167 6.53 14.37 -25.61
C PRO A 167 7.37 15.65 -25.50
N ALA A 168 7.93 16.13 -26.61
CA ALA A 168 8.79 17.32 -26.64
C ALA A 168 8.10 18.62 -26.14
N SER A 169 6.77 18.68 -26.22
CA SER A 169 5.97 19.85 -25.82
C SER A 169 5.85 20.05 -24.31
N ASP A 170 6.24 19.07 -23.49
CA ASP A 170 6.13 19.15 -22.03
C ASP A 170 7.49 19.00 -21.32
N ALA A 171 8.53 19.62 -21.90
CA ALA A 171 9.89 19.62 -21.36
C ALA A 171 9.96 20.15 -19.92
N ALA A 172 9.03 21.02 -19.51
CA ALA A 172 8.96 21.58 -18.16
C ALA A 172 8.49 20.58 -17.09
N ASN A 173 7.75 19.54 -17.49
CA ASN A 173 7.35 18.44 -16.62
C ASN A 173 8.05 17.12 -16.97
N ALA A 174 9.01 17.14 -17.89
CA ALA A 174 9.83 15.99 -18.26
C ALA A 174 10.37 15.28 -17.02
N GLY A 175 9.97 14.02 -16.86
CA GLY A 175 10.32 13.18 -15.74
C GLY A 175 9.32 13.22 -14.58
N LYS A 176 8.57 14.29 -14.29
CA LYS A 176 7.76 14.41 -13.05
C LYS A 176 6.72 13.29 -12.86
N ASP A 177 6.09 12.83 -13.94
CA ASP A 177 5.03 11.81 -13.89
C ASP A 177 5.52 10.40 -13.54
N CYS A 178 6.83 10.13 -13.67
CA CYS A 178 7.46 8.87 -13.29
C CYS A 178 8.27 8.92 -11.97
N TRP A 179 8.04 9.95 -11.14
CA TRP A 179 8.55 9.96 -9.77
C TRP A 179 7.53 9.34 -8.82
N VAL A 180 8.04 8.57 -7.86
CA VAL A 180 7.27 8.25 -6.67
C VAL A 180 7.56 9.34 -5.65
N GLY A 181 6.54 10.09 -5.28
CA GLY A 181 6.60 11.02 -4.17
C GLY A 181 6.63 10.28 -2.82
N ALA A 182 6.89 11.03 -1.75
CA ALA A 182 6.70 10.52 -0.39
C ALA A 182 5.23 10.21 -0.04
N ALA A 183 4.33 10.52 -0.97
CA ALA A 183 2.92 10.22 -0.88
C ALA A 183 2.34 9.70 -2.20
N ARG A 184 1.26 8.91 -2.11
CA ARG A 184 0.43 8.48 -3.25
C ARG A 184 -0.49 9.63 -3.67
N SER A 185 -0.16 10.29 -4.78
CA SER A 185 -0.96 11.38 -5.35
C SER A 185 -2.08 10.84 -6.24
N THR A 186 -3.19 10.45 -5.63
CA THR A 186 -4.36 9.93 -6.36
C THR A 186 -5.07 11.05 -7.14
N MET A 187 -5.47 10.75 -8.37
CA MET A 187 -6.17 11.63 -9.28
C MET A 187 -7.57 11.06 -9.59
N SER A 188 -8.42 11.89 -10.17
CA SER A 188 -9.70 11.48 -10.77
C SER A 188 -9.47 10.50 -11.92
N GLU A 189 -10.53 9.81 -12.36
CA GLU A 189 -10.44 8.81 -13.45
C GLU A 189 -9.80 9.36 -14.72
N ASP A 190 -10.10 10.62 -15.06
CA ASP A 190 -9.55 11.31 -16.22
C ASP A 190 -8.16 11.93 -15.96
N GLY A 191 -7.64 11.80 -14.74
CA GLY A 191 -6.36 12.38 -14.34
C GLY A 191 -6.37 13.91 -14.19
N SER A 192 -7.52 14.57 -14.31
CA SER A 192 -7.59 16.03 -14.44
C SER A 192 -7.45 16.78 -13.11
N GLN A 193 -7.89 16.16 -12.02
CA GLN A 193 -7.91 16.77 -10.68
C GLN A 193 -7.49 15.77 -9.60
N PRO A 194 -6.89 16.23 -8.48
CA PRO A 194 -6.64 15.38 -7.33
C PRO A 194 -7.93 14.75 -6.79
N ALA A 195 -7.86 13.49 -6.34
CA ALA A 195 -8.99 12.77 -5.81
C ALA A 195 -8.63 12.02 -4.51
N PHE A 196 -9.66 11.68 -3.74
CA PHE A 196 -9.54 10.88 -2.53
C PHE A 196 -9.54 9.39 -2.86
N LEU A 197 -8.69 8.62 -2.17
CA LEU A 197 -8.92 7.18 -2.02
C LEU A 197 -10.07 6.98 -1.04
N LYS A 198 -11.18 6.42 -1.54
CA LYS A 198 -12.42 6.26 -0.76
C LYS A 198 -12.63 4.82 -0.34
N LEU A 199 -12.75 4.61 0.97
CA LEU A 199 -13.05 3.33 1.57
C LEU A 199 -14.28 3.46 2.46
N GLU A 200 -15.14 2.46 2.39
CA GLU A 200 -16.38 2.41 3.15
C GLU A 200 -16.54 1.04 3.82
N ASP A 201 -17.28 1.00 4.94
CA ASP A 201 -17.76 -0.25 5.55
C ASP A 201 -16.67 -1.31 5.75
N THR A 202 -15.45 -0.87 6.05
CA THR A 202 -14.30 -1.77 6.17
C THR A 202 -14.18 -2.25 7.61
N VAL A 203 -13.96 -3.54 7.80
CA VAL A 203 -13.73 -4.15 9.10
C VAL A 203 -12.27 -4.56 9.20
N THR A 204 -11.59 -4.14 10.24
CA THR A 204 -10.20 -4.52 10.51
C THR A 204 -10.09 -5.12 11.90
N ALA A 205 -9.46 -6.28 12.05
CA ALA A 205 -9.32 -6.90 13.36
C ALA A 205 -7.92 -7.48 13.59
N LEU A 206 -7.41 -7.39 14.82
CA LEU A 206 -6.13 -7.98 15.20
C LEU A 206 -4.99 -7.56 14.24
N CYS A 207 -4.77 -6.26 14.08
CA CYS A 207 -3.73 -5.70 13.21
C CYS A 207 -2.95 -4.63 13.97
N ASN A 208 -1.70 -4.36 13.58
CA ASN A 208 -0.95 -3.22 14.15
C ASN A 208 -1.68 -1.91 13.83
N VAL A 209 -1.94 -1.65 12.55
CA VAL A 209 -2.83 -0.57 12.10
C VAL A 209 -4.03 -1.15 11.35
N GLY A 210 -5.24 -0.64 11.58
CA GLY A 210 -6.41 -1.03 10.79
C GLY A 210 -6.25 -0.63 9.33
N VAL A 211 -6.22 0.67 9.06
CA VAL A 211 -5.98 1.21 7.71
C VAL A 211 -4.82 2.19 7.75
N ASN A 212 -3.81 1.95 6.92
CA ASN A 212 -2.65 2.85 6.79
C ASN A 212 -2.55 3.34 5.34
N SER A 213 -2.35 4.65 5.19
CA SER A 213 -2.13 5.28 3.89
C SER A 213 -1.02 6.33 3.96
N TRP A 214 0.00 6.11 3.14
CA TRP A 214 0.96 7.13 2.70
C TRP A 214 0.41 7.90 1.49
N GLY A 215 -0.88 8.16 1.41
CA GLY A 215 -1.50 8.95 0.35
C GLY A 215 -1.52 10.45 0.66
N ASP A 216 -1.77 11.26 -0.38
CA ASP A 216 -2.06 12.69 -0.19
C ASP A 216 -3.50 12.94 0.28
N ARG A 217 -4.43 12.02 -0.06
CA ARG A 217 -5.87 12.18 0.14
C ARG A 217 -6.57 10.86 0.42
N MET A 218 -7.21 10.75 1.58
CA MET A 218 -7.96 9.55 1.96
C MET A 218 -9.27 9.87 2.66
N GLU A 219 -10.32 9.16 2.28
CA GLU A 219 -11.64 9.24 2.91
C GLU A 219 -12.03 7.84 3.37
N MET A 220 -12.32 7.72 4.66
CA MET A 220 -12.74 6.47 5.29
C MET A 220 -14.06 6.68 6.02
N ALA A 221 -15.12 6.01 5.58
CA ALA A 221 -16.42 6.05 6.24
C ALA A 221 -16.74 4.68 6.86
N ARG A 222 -17.26 4.68 8.09
CA ARG A 222 -17.75 3.47 8.77
C ARG A 222 -16.67 2.38 8.93
N LEU A 223 -15.45 2.78 9.29
CA LEU A 223 -14.39 1.85 9.69
C LEU A 223 -14.78 1.20 11.03
N GLN A 224 -14.74 -0.12 11.09
CA GLN A 224 -14.90 -0.87 12.33
C GLN A 224 -13.58 -1.57 12.64
N ALA A 225 -12.84 -1.05 13.62
CA ALA A 225 -11.55 -1.62 14.02
C ALA A 225 -11.65 -2.32 15.38
N TYR A 226 -11.25 -3.59 15.42
CA TYR A 226 -11.31 -4.45 16.59
C TYR A 226 -9.93 -4.92 17.02
N ASP A 227 -9.55 -4.68 18.27
CA ASP A 227 -8.31 -5.23 18.84
C ASP A 227 -7.06 -4.90 18.00
N VAL A 228 -7.00 -3.65 17.53
CA VAL A 228 -5.87 -3.07 16.79
C VAL A 228 -5.07 -2.13 17.69
N THR A 229 -3.76 -1.98 17.41
CA THR A 229 -2.92 -1.02 18.15
C THR A 229 -3.26 0.42 17.75
N LYS A 230 -3.51 0.66 16.45
CA LYS A 230 -3.95 1.93 15.89
C LYS A 230 -5.11 1.71 14.91
N GLY A 231 -6.16 2.51 15.04
CA GLY A 231 -7.34 2.42 14.18
C GLY A 231 -7.03 2.75 12.72
N ALA A 232 -6.52 3.95 12.49
CA ALA A 232 -6.13 4.45 11.19
C ALA A 232 -4.88 5.33 11.29
N ALA A 233 -4.06 5.33 10.23
CA ALA A 233 -2.93 6.24 10.04
C ALA A 233 -2.99 6.81 8.62
N PHE A 234 -3.41 8.06 8.48
CA PHE A 234 -3.54 8.72 7.18
C PHE A 234 -2.66 9.96 7.16
N LEU A 235 -1.97 10.18 6.05
CA LEU A 235 -1.26 11.44 5.79
C LEU A 235 -2.06 12.31 4.81
N GLY A 236 -1.71 13.59 4.77
CA GLY A 236 -2.33 14.55 3.85
C GLY A 236 -3.77 14.91 4.22
N ASP A 237 -4.57 15.32 3.23
CA ASP A 237 -5.96 15.70 3.43
C ASP A 237 -6.79 14.45 3.70
N SER A 238 -7.18 14.25 4.95
CA SER A 238 -7.81 13.00 5.39
C SER A 238 -9.14 13.22 6.10
N TRP A 239 -10.10 12.34 5.83
CA TRP A 239 -11.41 12.34 6.47
C TRP A 239 -11.77 10.96 7.00
N LEU A 240 -12.20 10.89 8.26
CA LEU A 240 -12.68 9.68 8.93
C LEU A 240 -14.06 9.97 9.54
N SER A 241 -15.09 9.24 9.14
CA SER A 241 -16.45 9.42 9.69
C SER A 241 -17.08 8.10 10.12
N ASP A 242 -18.04 8.21 11.06
CA ASP A 242 -18.95 7.14 11.47
C ASP A 242 -18.25 5.83 11.89
N SER A 243 -17.03 5.95 12.42
CA SER A 243 -16.14 4.82 12.67
C SER A 243 -16.15 4.40 14.14
N ILE A 244 -15.97 3.10 14.37
CA ILE A 244 -15.97 2.48 15.70
C ILE A 244 -14.63 1.80 15.92
N PHE A 245 -14.02 2.08 17.07
CA PHE A 245 -12.80 1.43 17.55
C PHE A 245 -13.14 0.70 18.84
N LYS A 246 -13.00 -0.63 18.86
CA LYS A 246 -13.33 -1.47 20.00
C LYS A 246 -12.17 -2.38 20.35
N ILE A 247 -11.85 -2.46 21.65
CA ILE A 247 -10.77 -3.29 22.16
C ILE A 247 -11.34 -4.15 23.29
N ASN A 248 -11.19 -5.46 23.15
CA ASN A 248 -11.66 -6.46 24.10
C ASN A 248 -10.52 -7.38 24.57
N THR A 249 -9.36 -7.32 23.91
CA THR A 249 -8.23 -8.21 24.16
C THR A 249 -6.96 -7.42 24.40
N THR A 250 -5.98 -8.05 25.06
CA THR A 250 -4.63 -7.49 25.26
C THR A 250 -3.82 -7.43 23.96
N ASN A 251 -4.40 -7.79 22.80
CA ASN A 251 -3.69 -7.71 21.52
C ASN A 251 -3.23 -6.28 21.18
N SER A 252 -3.89 -5.25 21.72
CA SER A 252 -3.48 -3.84 21.60
C SER A 252 -2.37 -3.41 22.57
N GLU A 253 -2.10 -4.19 23.62
CA GLU A 253 -0.97 -3.98 24.54
C GLU A 253 0.35 -4.47 23.92
N ASN A 254 0.31 -4.99 22.69
CA ASN A 254 1.44 -5.57 22.01
C ASN A 254 2.08 -4.52 21.10
N GLY A 255 3.02 -3.77 21.65
CA GLY A 255 3.57 -2.61 20.97
C GLY A 255 4.35 -2.81 19.72
N TRP A 256 4.66 -4.06 19.44
CA TRP A 256 5.57 -4.43 18.37
C TRP A 256 5.23 -5.79 17.76
N SER A 257 4.00 -6.31 17.94
CA SER A 257 3.60 -7.68 17.57
C SER A 257 4.64 -8.72 18.01
N GLN A 258 4.62 -9.07 19.28
CA GLN A 258 5.70 -9.89 19.77
C GLN A 258 5.28 -11.36 19.82
N TRP A 259 5.72 -12.06 18.77
CA TRP A 259 5.90 -13.49 18.70
C TRP A 259 7.15 -13.79 17.85
N PRO A 260 8.18 -14.54 18.33
CA PRO A 260 8.45 -14.96 19.71
C PRO A 260 9.73 -14.27 20.28
N TRP A 261 9.54 -13.05 20.82
CA TRP A 261 10.33 -12.25 21.78
C TRP A 261 11.81 -12.51 22.14
N THR A 262 12.57 -11.42 22.33
CA THR A 262 13.44 -11.10 23.51
C THR A 262 13.96 -9.63 23.39
N ASP A 263 13.29 -8.57 23.84
CA ASP A 263 13.46 -7.95 25.16
C ASP A 263 12.73 -6.57 25.14
N TYR A 264 12.22 -6.14 26.29
CA TYR A 264 10.78 -6.16 26.55
C TYR A 264 10.32 -4.93 27.34
N THR A 265 11.02 -3.80 27.51
CA THR A 265 10.79 -2.98 28.74
C THR A 265 10.20 -1.57 28.61
N LYS A 266 9.94 -1.01 27.41
CA LYS A 266 9.47 0.40 27.29
C LYS A 266 8.27 0.69 26.38
N TYR A 267 7.55 -0.33 25.92
CA TYR A 267 6.13 -0.21 25.51
C TYR A 267 5.17 -0.33 26.71
N TRP A 268 5.69 -0.80 27.84
CA TRP A 268 4.99 -1.13 29.09
C TRP A 268 4.57 0.07 29.96
N GLU A 269 4.32 1.22 29.33
CA GLU A 269 3.78 2.43 29.96
C GLU A 269 2.56 3.01 29.19
N ALA A 270 1.90 2.25 28.31
CA ALA A 270 0.92 2.77 27.35
C ALA A 270 -0.51 3.05 27.91
N PRO A 271 -1.00 4.31 27.85
CA PRO A 271 -2.42 4.62 27.60
C PRO A 271 -2.62 5.79 26.60
N PRO A 272 -3.86 6.11 26.13
CA PRO A 272 -4.85 5.26 25.46
C PRO A 272 -4.62 5.22 23.93
N ILE A 273 -5.41 4.38 23.26
CA ILE A 273 -5.52 4.19 21.81
C ILE A 273 -5.43 5.52 21.05
N LYS A 274 -4.50 5.61 20.09
CA LYS A 274 -4.57 6.64 19.04
C LYS A 274 -5.58 6.16 18.00
N GLY A 275 -6.85 6.54 18.15
CA GLY A 275 -7.92 6.17 17.21
C GLY A 275 -7.64 6.66 15.78
N PHE A 276 -6.91 7.77 15.66
CA PHE A 276 -6.50 8.39 14.40
C PHE A 276 -5.23 9.24 14.64
N GLU A 277 -4.28 9.24 13.71
CA GLU A 277 -3.07 10.09 13.74
C GLU A 277 -2.86 10.71 12.34
N TRP A 278 -2.67 12.04 12.32
CA TRP A 278 -2.44 12.90 11.14
C TRP A 278 -0.96 12.98 10.74
#